data_AF-A0A972X608-F1
#
_entry.id   AF-A0A972X608-F1
#
_cell.length_a   1.000
_cell.length_b   1.000
_cell.length_c   1.000
_cell.angle_alpha   90.00
_cell.angle_beta   90.00
_cell.angle_gamma   90.00
#
_symmetry.space_group_name_H-M   'P 1'
#
loop_
_entity.id
_entity.type
_entity.pdbx_description
1 polymer ?
#
loop_
_entity_poly.entity_id
_entity_poly.type
_entity_poly.pdbx_seq_one_letter_code
_entity_poly.pdbx_strand_id
1 'polypeptide(L)'
;CPIFKNVGGFTYGTTYQGPIGSVITPHLRGLSDWNHLSGASSLCGACTDACPVRIDIHHHLLHNRRNAARTAPNALERLGHRLFVLVASRPWLFGAGGALFRLALPLLKFLRPPLLREWLASRDLSAAPRQSFRRQWQGRGHREGRA
;
A
#
# COMPACT_ATOMS: atom_id res chain seq x y z
N CYS A 1 8.33 9.43 -13.92
CA CYS A 1 7.78 8.82 -12.68
C CYS A 1 6.94 9.87 -11.96
N PRO A 2 5.64 9.62 -11.71
CA PRO A 2 4.75 10.57 -11.03
C PRO A 2 5.29 11.03 -9.67
N ILE A 3 5.90 10.13 -8.90
CA ILE A 3 6.47 10.45 -7.58
C ILE A 3 7.63 11.44 -7.72
N PHE A 4 8.61 11.15 -8.57
CA PHE A 4 9.75 12.06 -8.78
C PHE A 4 9.30 13.45 -9.26
N LYS A 5 8.27 13.52 -10.11
CA LYS A 5 7.72 14.80 -10.60
C LYS A 5 7.07 15.62 -9.48
N ASN A 6 6.38 14.97 -8.54
CA ASN A 6 5.65 15.64 -7.46
C ASN A 6 6.54 16.00 -6.27
N VAL A 7 7.41 15.09 -5.85
CA VAL A 7 8.19 15.21 -4.60
C VAL A 7 9.61 15.73 -4.85
N GLY A 8 10.04 15.77 -6.12
CA GLY A 8 11.40 16.14 -6.51
C GLY A 8 12.45 15.10 -6.10
N GLY A 9 13.69 15.33 -6.52
CA GLY A 9 14.78 14.37 -6.30
C GLY A 9 15.51 14.50 -4.97
N PHE A 10 15.47 15.65 -4.29
CA PHE A 10 16.13 15.84 -2.99
C PHE A 10 15.58 14.94 -1.89
N THR A 11 14.30 14.56 -1.98
CA THR A 11 13.65 13.68 -1.01
C THR A 11 14.14 12.24 -1.04
N TYR A 12 14.94 11.87 -2.05
CA TYR A 12 15.55 10.55 -2.17
C TYR A 12 16.82 10.39 -1.31
N GLY A 13 17.36 11.47 -0.72
CA GLY A 13 18.45 11.39 0.26
C GLY A 13 19.78 10.80 -0.27
N THR A 14 19.98 10.83 -1.59
CA THR A 14 21.09 10.17 -2.28
C THR A 14 21.62 11.05 -3.40
N THR A 15 22.89 10.83 -3.78
CA THR A 15 23.52 11.51 -4.91
C THR A 15 22.80 11.19 -6.22
N TYR A 16 22.38 9.94 -6.39
CA TYR A 16 21.64 9.47 -7.55
C TYR A 16 20.15 9.55 -7.26
N GLN A 17 19.45 10.47 -7.92
CA GLN A 17 18.05 10.73 -7.68
C GLN A 17 17.14 9.98 -8.68
N GLY A 18 15.85 9.90 -8.36
CA GLY A 18 14.84 9.36 -9.27
C GLY A 18 14.95 7.85 -9.51
N PRO A 19 14.32 7.35 -10.58
CA PRO A 19 14.20 5.91 -10.83
C PRO A 19 15.55 5.17 -10.95
N ILE A 20 16.56 5.82 -11.55
CA ILE A 20 17.91 5.25 -11.69
C ILE A 20 18.54 5.09 -10.30
N GLY A 21 18.52 6.16 -9.51
CA GLY A 21 18.99 6.18 -8.13
C GLY A 21 18.32 5.14 -7.24
N SER A 22 17.01 4.97 -7.37
CA SER A 22 16.23 3.96 -6.66
C SER A 22 16.61 2.52 -6.99
N VAL A 23 17.17 2.25 -8.17
CA VAL A 23 17.69 0.93 -8.54
C VAL A 23 19.08 0.70 -7.97
N ILE A 24 19.99 1.66 -8.15
CA ILE A 24 21.42 1.43 -7.85
C ILE A 24 21.78 1.66 -6.39
N THR A 25 21.14 2.61 -5.70
CA THR A 25 21.51 2.96 -4.32
C THR A 25 21.40 1.77 -3.34
N PRO A 26 20.35 0.94 -3.39
CA PRO A 26 20.28 -0.25 -2.53
C PRO A 26 21.45 -1.23 -2.73
N HIS A 27 22.05 -1.28 -3.92
CA HIS A 27 23.23 -2.11 -4.17
C HIS A 27 24.53 -1.44 -3.70
N LEU A 28 24.59 -0.11 -3.74
CA LEU A 28 25.77 0.66 -3.34
C LEU A 28 25.88 0.88 -1.82
N ARG A 29 24.74 1.13 -1.16
CA ARG A 29 24.68 1.51 0.27
C ARG A 29 24.06 0.45 1.17
N GLY A 30 23.69 -0.70 0.60
CA GLY A 30 23.07 -1.81 1.33
C GLY A 30 21.54 -1.86 1.17
N LEU A 31 21.04 -3.06 0.89
CA LEU A 31 19.62 -3.29 0.60
C LEU A 31 18.74 -3.21 1.86
N SER A 32 19.27 -3.51 3.05
CA SER A 32 18.51 -3.43 4.31
C SER A 32 18.04 -2.02 4.62
N ASP A 33 18.93 -1.04 4.45
CA ASP A 33 18.69 0.33 4.93
C ASP A 33 18.02 1.17 3.83
N TRP A 34 18.34 0.87 2.56
CA TRP A 34 17.91 1.65 1.40
C TRP A 34 16.81 0.98 0.56
N ASN A 35 16.18 -0.10 1.04
CA ASN A 35 15.06 -0.76 0.31
C ASN A 35 13.88 0.19 0.02
N HIS A 36 13.67 1.19 0.87
CA HIS A 36 12.57 2.14 0.77
C HIS A 36 12.61 2.94 -0.54
N LEU A 37 13.79 3.15 -1.12
CA LEU A 37 13.96 3.84 -2.41
C LEU A 37 13.37 3.04 -3.56
N SER A 38 13.43 1.71 -3.51
CA SER A 38 12.74 0.86 -4.49
C SER A 38 11.22 0.96 -4.35
N GLY A 39 10.73 1.31 -3.16
CA GLY A 39 9.33 1.67 -2.87
C GLY A 39 8.89 3.04 -3.41
N ALA A 40 9.82 3.97 -3.66
CA ALA A 40 9.54 5.34 -4.11
C ALA A 40 9.15 5.47 -5.60
N SER A 41 8.57 4.42 -6.18
CA SER A 41 8.09 4.37 -7.57
C SER A 41 6.69 3.73 -7.63
N SER A 42 5.82 4.25 -8.47
CA SER A 42 4.50 3.66 -8.74
C SER A 42 4.54 2.48 -9.72
N LEU A 43 5.74 2.09 -10.20
CA LEU A 43 5.93 1.04 -11.22
C LEU A 43 5.14 1.29 -12.52
N CYS A 44 4.91 2.56 -12.87
CA CYS A 44 4.13 2.96 -14.05
C CYS A 44 4.81 2.77 -15.43
N GLY A 45 6.00 2.16 -15.50
CA GLY A 45 6.71 1.92 -16.78
C GLY A 45 7.36 3.14 -17.45
N ALA A 46 6.89 4.37 -17.19
CA ALA A 46 7.34 5.58 -17.89
C ALA A 46 8.86 5.86 -17.90
N CYS A 47 9.62 5.36 -16.92
CA CYS A 47 11.08 5.50 -16.92
C CYS A 47 11.77 4.59 -17.95
N THR A 48 11.18 3.46 -18.30
CA THR A 48 11.69 2.57 -19.34
C THR A 48 11.32 3.10 -20.72
N ASP A 49 10.09 3.61 -20.89
CA ASP A 49 9.64 4.20 -22.16
C ASP A 49 10.46 5.42 -22.56
N ALA A 50 10.82 6.27 -21.58
CA ALA A 50 11.61 7.47 -21.82
C ALA A 50 13.13 7.19 -21.96
N CYS A 51 13.59 5.96 -21.70
CA CYS A 51 15.02 5.66 -21.66
C CYS A 51 15.58 5.49 -23.09
N PRO A 52 16.55 6.33 -23.53
CA PRO A 52 17.08 6.25 -24.90
C PRO A 52 17.82 4.94 -25.18
N VAL A 53 18.37 4.32 -24.14
CA VAL A 53 19.12 3.05 -24.20
C VAL A 53 18.28 1.85 -23.76
N ARG A 54 16.96 2.00 -23.61
CA ARG A 54 15.99 0.93 -23.31
C ARG A 54 16.31 0.11 -22.05
N ILE A 55 16.78 0.76 -20.98
CA ILE A 55 17.00 0.08 -19.70
C ILE A 55 15.65 -0.20 -19.03
N ASP A 56 15.48 -1.44 -18.58
CA ASP A 56 14.26 -1.90 -17.93
C ASP A 56 14.21 -1.54 -16.42
N ILE A 57 14.26 -0.25 -16.13
CA ILE A 57 14.34 0.29 -14.77
C ILE A 57 13.18 -0.19 -13.89
N HIS A 58 11.95 -0.26 -14.43
CA HIS A 58 10.79 -0.62 -13.62
C HIS A 58 10.80 -2.09 -13.18
N HIS A 59 11.27 -3.02 -14.01
CA HIS A 59 11.48 -4.40 -13.57
C HIS A 59 12.67 -4.54 -12.61
N HIS A 60 13.74 -3.78 -12.79
CA HIS A 60 14.84 -3.75 -11.81
C HIS A 60 14.37 -3.30 -10.42
N LEU A 61 13.49 -2.29 -10.35
CA LEU A 61 12.88 -1.88 -9.09
C LEU A 61 12.02 -2.99 -8.47
N LEU A 62 11.28 -3.74 -9.29
CA LEU A 62 10.50 -4.89 -8.84
C LEU A 62 11.39 -6.00 -8.27
N HIS A 63 12.53 -6.27 -8.93
CA HIS A 63 13.53 -7.22 -8.43
C HIS A 63 14.14 -6.77 -7.10
N ASN A 64 14.44 -5.48 -6.93
CA ASN A 64 14.92 -4.96 -5.66
C ASN A 64 13.89 -5.13 -4.54
N ARG A 65 12.60 -4.87 -4.80
CA ARG A 65 11.52 -5.12 -3.83
C ARG A 65 11.42 -6.59 -3.45
N ARG A 66 11.51 -7.50 -4.44
CA ARG A 66 11.51 -8.95 -4.19
C ARG A 66 12.69 -9.37 -3.32
N ASN A 67 13.88 -8.85 -3.61
CA ASN A 67 15.09 -9.16 -2.86
C ASN A 67 15.01 -8.61 -1.44
N ALA A 68 14.57 -7.35 -1.27
CA ALA A 68 14.39 -6.74 0.04
C ALA A 68 13.41 -7.54 0.93
N ALA A 69 12.29 -7.99 0.36
CA ALA A 69 11.31 -8.82 1.07
C ALA A 69 11.85 -10.19 1.52
N ARG A 70 12.91 -10.70 0.86
CA ARG A 70 13.56 -11.97 1.24
C ARG A 70 14.59 -11.78 2.35
N THR A 71 15.29 -10.64 2.36
CA THR A 71 16.40 -10.38 3.29
C THR A 71 15.93 -10.01 4.70
N ALA A 72 14.75 -9.40 4.84
CA ALA A 72 14.24 -8.95 6.14
C ALA A 72 12.80 -9.41 6.40
N PRO A 73 12.53 -10.72 6.55
CA PRO A 73 11.18 -11.18 6.83
C PRO A 73 10.84 -10.92 8.30
N ASN A 74 10.10 -9.84 8.58
CA ASN A 74 9.51 -9.64 9.90
C ASN A 74 8.46 -10.75 10.15
N ALA A 75 8.63 -11.53 11.22
CA ALA A 75 7.72 -12.65 11.52
C ALA A 75 6.29 -12.18 11.75
N LEU A 76 6.11 -11.01 12.36
CA LEU A 76 4.81 -10.38 12.58
C LEU A 76 4.17 -9.96 11.25
N GLU A 77 4.95 -9.37 10.35
CA GLU A 77 4.50 -8.97 9.01
C GLU A 77 4.08 -10.21 8.19
N ARG A 78 4.88 -11.28 8.24
CA ARG A 78 4.57 -12.56 7.59
C ARG A 78 3.27 -13.16 8.13
N LEU A 79 3.05 -13.14 9.44
CA LEU A 79 1.81 -13.58 10.06
C LEU A 79 0.63 -12.70 9.63
N GLY A 80 0.81 -11.38 9.63
CA GLY A 80 -0.19 -10.41 9.18
C GLY A 80 -0.62 -10.64 7.74
N HIS A 81 0.33 -10.84 6.82
CA HIS A 81 0.02 -11.18 5.43
C HIS A 81 -0.71 -12.52 5.29
N ARG A 82 -0.32 -13.55 6.04
CA ARG A 82 -1.03 -14.85 6.02
C ARG A 82 -2.47 -14.71 6.50
N LEU A 83 -2.68 -14.00 7.60
CA LEU A 83 -4.02 -13.72 8.14
C LEU A 83 -4.85 -12.89 7.15
N PHE A 84 -4.23 -11.89 6.52
CA PHE A 84 -4.87 -11.09 5.49
C PHE A 84 -5.34 -11.95 4.31
N VAL A 85 -4.46 -12.81 3.76
CA VAL A 85 -4.82 -13.72 2.66
C VAL A 85 -5.96 -14.65 3.07
N LEU A 86 -5.93 -15.21 4.29
CA LEU A 86 -6.99 -16.08 4.81
C LEU A 86 -8.35 -15.36 4.83
N VAL A 87 -8.39 -14.13 5.34
CA VAL A 87 -9.63 -13.35 5.48
C VAL A 87 -10.11 -12.81 4.13
N ALA A 88 -9.20 -12.24 3.34
CA ALA A 88 -9.52 -11.60 2.06
C ALA A 88 -9.97 -12.62 1.00
N SER A 89 -9.38 -13.83 0.98
CA SER A 89 -9.72 -14.86 0.00
C SER A 89 -11.05 -15.58 0.29
N ARG A 90 -11.63 -15.37 1.49
CA ARG A 90 -12.87 -16.03 1.92
C ARG A 90 -14.00 -14.98 2.03
N PRO A 91 -14.95 -14.93 1.08
CA PRO A 91 -15.96 -13.86 1.02
C PRO A 91 -16.78 -13.68 2.29
N TRP A 92 -17.10 -14.77 3.00
CA TRP A 92 -17.88 -14.73 4.23
C TRP A 92 -17.07 -14.15 5.41
N LEU A 93 -15.78 -14.52 5.56
CA LEU A 93 -14.89 -13.97 6.59
C LEU A 93 -14.70 -12.48 6.40
N PHE A 94 -14.41 -12.06 5.16
CA PHE A 94 -14.29 -10.64 4.83
C PHE A 94 -15.59 -9.87 5.12
N GLY A 95 -16.74 -10.48 4.82
CA GLY A 95 -18.05 -9.90 5.08
C GLY A 95 -18.36 -9.75 6.58
N ALA A 96 -18.08 -10.80 7.36
CA ALA A 96 -18.27 -10.82 8.81
C ALA A 96 -17.31 -9.86 9.53
N GLY A 97 -16.03 -9.90 9.18
CA GLY A 97 -15.02 -8.98 9.72
C GLY A 97 -15.36 -7.52 9.43
N GLY A 98 -15.82 -7.22 8.21
CA GLY A 98 -16.31 -5.88 7.88
C GLY A 98 -17.57 -5.47 8.64
N ALA A 99 -18.46 -6.41 9.00
CA ALA A 99 -19.63 -6.11 9.83
C ALA A 99 -19.25 -5.83 11.28
N LEU A 100 -18.36 -6.66 11.85
CA LEU A 100 -17.80 -6.46 13.19
C LEU A 100 -17.07 -5.10 13.28
N PHE A 101 -16.24 -4.78 12.29
CA PHE A 101 -15.52 -3.51 12.25
C PHE A 101 -16.46 -2.31 12.24
N ARG A 102 -17.57 -2.37 11.50
CA ARG A 102 -18.59 -1.29 11.50
C ARG A 102 -19.22 -1.08 12.88
N LEU A 103 -19.50 -2.16 13.60
CA LEU A 103 -20.06 -2.09 14.95
C LEU A 103 -19.03 -1.58 15.97
N ALA A 104 -17.75 -1.91 15.79
CA ALA A 104 -16.66 -1.48 16.65
C ALA A 104 -16.20 -0.03 16.39
N LEU A 105 -16.44 0.52 15.19
CA LEU A 105 -15.99 1.86 14.80
C LEU A 105 -16.45 3.00 15.74
N PRO A 106 -17.73 3.09 16.18
CA PRO A 106 -18.13 4.14 17.14
C PRO A 106 -17.43 3.99 18.49
N LEU A 107 -17.21 2.75 18.94
CA LEU A 107 -16.48 2.47 20.17
C LEU A 107 -15.01 2.89 20.06
N LEU A 108 -14.37 2.61 18.92
CA LEU A 108 -12.99 3.00 18.64
C LEU A 108 -12.83 4.54 18.59
N LYS A 109 -13.81 5.24 18.00
CA LYS A 109 -13.87 6.71 17.97
C LYS A 109 -14.04 7.31 19.36
N PHE A 110 -14.85 6.68 20.22
CA PHE A 110 -15.08 7.13 21.59
C PHE A 110 -13.88 6.86 22.51
N LEU A 111 -13.37 5.63 22.51
CA LEU A 111 -12.28 5.21 23.42
C LEU A 111 -10.91 5.79 23.04
N ARG A 112 -10.70 6.21 21.79
CA ARG A 112 -9.42 6.74 21.26
C ARG A 112 -8.20 5.99 21.82
N PRO A 113 -8.09 4.67 21.54
CA PRO A 113 -7.10 3.83 22.19
C PRO A 113 -5.67 4.36 21.95
N PRO A 114 -4.73 4.11 22.86
CA PRO A 114 -3.40 4.72 22.85
C PRO A 114 -2.64 4.50 21.54
N LEU A 115 -2.79 3.33 20.91
CA LEU A 115 -2.17 3.01 19.62
C LEU A 115 -2.64 3.90 18.46
N LEU A 116 -3.84 4.45 18.56
CA LEU A 116 -4.45 5.27 17.52
C LEU A 116 -4.54 6.75 17.92
N ARG A 117 -4.14 7.13 19.13
CA ARG A 117 -4.34 8.47 19.69
C ARG A 117 -3.70 9.57 18.84
N GLU A 118 -2.44 9.39 18.44
CA GLU A 118 -1.72 10.35 17.58
C GLU A 118 -2.31 10.43 16.17
N TRP A 119 -2.73 9.28 15.62
CA TRP A 119 -3.39 9.25 14.32
C TRP A 119 -4.76 9.94 14.37
N LEU A 120 -5.54 9.72 15.43
CA LEU A 120 -6.82 10.39 15.67
C LEU A 120 -6.68 11.88 16.06
N ALA A 121 -5.49 12.34 16.45
CA ALA A 121 -5.25 13.75 16.73
C ALA A 121 -5.29 14.59 15.44
N SER A 122 -4.85 14.02 14.31
CA SER A 122 -4.82 14.68 13.01
C SER A 122 -5.88 14.20 12.02
N ARG A 123 -6.53 13.05 12.27
CA ARG A 123 -7.51 12.44 11.37
C ARG A 123 -8.77 12.00 12.11
N ASP A 124 -9.95 12.36 11.58
CA ASP A 124 -11.21 11.87 12.15
C ASP A 124 -11.60 10.50 11.56
N LEU A 125 -12.17 9.64 12.41
CA LEU A 125 -12.84 8.42 11.95
C LEU A 125 -14.24 8.79 11.46
N SER A 126 -14.52 8.50 10.19
CA SER A 126 -15.85 8.68 9.60
C SER A 126 -16.92 7.89 10.37
N ALA A 127 -18.16 8.38 10.34
CA ALA A 127 -19.28 7.66 10.94
C ALA A 127 -19.44 6.26 10.30
N ALA A 128 -19.81 5.28 11.13
CA ALA A 128 -20.02 3.92 10.65
C ALA A 128 -21.16 3.90 9.60
N PRO A 129 -20.89 3.42 8.37
CA PRO A 129 -21.91 3.41 7.33
C PRO A 129 -23.01 2.38 7.65
N ARG A 130 -24.28 2.71 7.37
CA ARG A 130 -25.43 1.82 7.63
C ARG A 130 -25.33 0.48 6.91
N GLN A 131 -24.74 0.45 5.72
CA GLN A 131 -24.59 -0.75 4.91
C GLN A 131 -23.17 -0.84 4.34
N SER A 132 -22.66 -2.07 4.20
CA SER A 132 -21.39 -2.30 3.51
C SER A 132 -21.50 -1.95 2.02
N PHE A 133 -20.40 -1.52 1.40
CA PHE A 133 -20.36 -1.31 -0.05
C PHE A 133 -20.85 -2.55 -0.82
N ARG A 134 -20.46 -3.76 -0.40
CA ARG A 134 -20.92 -5.02 -1.02
C ARG A 134 -22.45 -5.16 -1.00
N ARG A 135 -23.11 -4.85 0.12
CA ARG A 135 -24.59 -4.87 0.22
C ARG A 135 -25.22 -3.79 -0.65
N GLN A 136 -24.65 -2.58 -0.64
CA GLN A 136 -25.10 -1.50 -1.51
C GLN A 136 -25.01 -1.88 -2.99
N TRP A 137 -23.90 -2.53 -3.39
CA TRP A 137 -23.67 -2.98 -4.76
C TRP A 137 -24.67 -4.05 -5.20
N GLN A 138 -24.89 -5.06 -4.36
CA GLN A 138 -25.90 -6.11 -4.62
C GLN A 138 -27.32 -5.55 -4.76
N GLY A 139 -27.66 -4.52 -3.97
CA GLY A 139 -28.96 -3.85 -4.05
C GLY A 139 -29.15 -2.99 -5.31
N ARG A 140 -28.07 -2.54 -5.96
CA ARG A 140 -28.12 -1.75 -7.20
C ARG A 140 -28.25 -2.63 -8.45
N GLY A 141 -27.58 -3.78 -8.49
CA GLY A 141 -27.58 -4.69 -9.65
C GLY A 141 -28.96 -5.26 -10.04
N HIS A 142 -29.98 -5.14 -9.19
CA HIS A 142 -31.35 -5.53 -9.50
C HIS A 142 -32.24 -4.39 -10.04
N ARG A 143 -31.79 -3.13 -10.02
CA ARG A 143 -32.59 -1.98 -10.47
C ARG A 143 -32.38 -1.62 -11.95
N GLU A 144 -31.31 -2.06 -12.58
CA GLU A 144 -31.01 -1.79 -14.01
C GLU A 144 -31.63 -2.81 -14.99
N GLY A 145 -32.37 -3.81 -14.51
CA GLY A 145 -33.04 -4.83 -15.33
C GLY A 145 -34.57 -4.69 -15.44
N ARG A 146 -35.15 -3.57 -15.01
CA ARG A 146 -36.56 -3.23 -15.20
C ARG A 146 -36.66 -1.84 -15.84
N ALA A 147 -36.43 -1.79 -17.13
CA ALA A 147 -36.82 -0.70 -18.02
C ALA A 147 -37.25 -1.33 -19.35
#